data_AF-A0A9E5N577-F1
#
_entry.id   AF-A0A9E5N577-F1
#
_cell.length_a   1.000
_cell.length_b   1.000
_cell.length_c   1.000
_cell.angle_alpha   90.00
_cell.angle_beta   90.00
_cell.angle_gamma   90.00
#
_symmetry.space_group_name_H-M   'P 1'
#
loop_
_entity.id
_entity.type
_entity.pdbx_description
1 polymer ?
#
loop_
_entity_poly.entity_id
_entity_poly.type
_entity_poly.pdbx_seq_one_letter_code
_entity_poly.pdbx_strand_id
1 'polypeptide(L)'
;MEERLAEDFITYFTNATRNKAIYPAGHPIIMRSSMRTFGILETLLEEKNEINIAVMGDELILEGMALHEISATLYGFTRGLRQREI
;
A
#
# COMPACT_ATOMS: atom_id res chain seq x y z
N MET A 1 15.78 -8.74 -3.53
CA MET A 1 15.48 -8.29 -2.16
C MET A 1 14.39 -7.23 -2.23
N GLU A 2 14.65 -6.17 -3.01
CA GLU A 2 13.68 -5.13 -3.37
C GLU A 2 12.35 -5.66 -3.91
N GLU A 3 12.36 -6.54 -4.94
CA GLU A 3 11.13 -7.14 -5.48
C GLU A 3 10.29 -7.84 -4.41
N ARG A 4 10.93 -8.56 -3.48
CA ARG A 4 10.26 -9.24 -2.37
C ARG A 4 9.67 -8.25 -1.36
N LEU A 5 10.39 -7.16 -1.06
CA LEU A 5 9.87 -6.10 -0.19
C LEU A 5 8.71 -5.35 -0.85
N ALA A 6 8.77 -5.13 -2.17
CA ALA A 6 7.68 -4.57 -2.94
C ALA A 6 6.46 -5.49 -2.88
N GLU A 7 6.61 -6.79 -3.13
CA GLU A 7 5.54 -7.81 -2.99
C GLU A 7 4.92 -7.85 -1.59
N ASP A 8 5.76 -7.85 -0.55
CA ASP A 8 5.33 -7.79 0.84
C ASP A 8 4.57 -6.49 1.12
N PHE A 9 5.04 -5.35 0.59
CA PHE A 9 4.33 -4.07 0.67
C PHE A 9 2.94 -4.17 0.06
N ILE A 10 2.82 -4.71 -1.17
CA ILE A 10 1.50 -4.84 -1.83
C ILE A 10 0.56 -5.68 -0.97
N THR A 11 1.07 -6.79 -0.43
CA THR A 11 0.31 -7.73 0.37
C THR A 11 -0.22 -7.08 1.65
N TYR A 12 0.65 -6.45 2.44
CA TYR A 12 0.25 -5.86 3.71
C TYR A 12 -0.57 -4.57 3.53
N PHE A 13 -0.27 -3.78 2.50
CA PHE A 13 -1.05 -2.58 2.18
C PHE A 13 -2.46 -2.94 1.68
N THR A 14 -2.57 -3.96 0.83
CA THR A 14 -3.86 -4.50 0.40
C THR A 14 -4.66 -5.04 1.60
N ASN A 15 -4.01 -5.75 2.52
CA ASN A 15 -4.67 -6.20 3.74
C ASN A 15 -5.14 -5.03 4.61
N ALA A 16 -4.34 -3.97 4.76
CA ALA A 16 -4.73 -2.78 5.51
C ALA A 16 -5.94 -2.07 4.90
N THR A 17 -5.97 -1.88 3.57
CA THR A 17 -7.09 -1.26 2.86
C THR A 17 -8.35 -2.12 2.93
N ARG A 18 -8.24 -3.44 2.75
CA ARG A 18 -9.36 -4.38 2.88
C ARG A 18 -9.91 -4.40 4.31
N ASN A 19 -9.04 -4.49 5.31
CA ASN A 19 -9.44 -4.56 6.71
C ASN A 19 -10.13 -3.27 7.16
N LYS A 20 -9.72 -2.11 6.64
CA LYS A 20 -10.38 -0.83 6.89
C LYS A 20 -11.82 -0.77 6.37
N ALA A 21 -12.15 -1.54 5.33
CA ALA A 21 -13.52 -1.63 4.81
C ALA A 21 -14.44 -2.53 5.67
N ILE A 22 -13.86 -3.43 6.48
CA ILE A 22 -14.60 -4.45 7.24
C ILE A 22 -14.68 -4.10 8.72
N TYR A 23 -13.60 -3.54 9.28
CA TYR A 23 -13.47 -3.30 10.70
C TYR A 23 -13.50 -1.80 11.03
N PRO A 24 -13.95 -1.41 12.24
CA PRO A 24 -13.91 -0.02 12.67
C PRO A 24 -12.45 0.47 12.83
N ALA A 25 -12.28 1.80 12.77
CA ALA A 25 -10.98 2.42 13.01
C ALA A 25 -10.39 2.00 14.38
N GLY A 26 -9.08 1.78 14.43
CA GLY A 26 -8.38 1.32 15.62
C GLY A 26 -8.45 -0.19 15.87
N HIS A 27 -9.18 -0.96 15.06
CA HIS A 27 -9.24 -2.41 15.23
C HIS A 27 -7.83 -3.06 15.07
N PRO A 28 -7.44 -4.00 15.95
CA PRO A 28 -6.08 -4.55 15.97
C PRO A 28 -5.62 -5.16 14.64
N ILE A 29 -6.54 -5.76 13.87
CA ILE A 29 -6.22 -6.30 12.54
C ILE A 29 -5.78 -5.21 11.56
N ILE A 30 -6.42 -4.04 11.57
CA ILE A 30 -6.00 -2.91 10.73
C ILE A 30 -4.63 -2.44 11.20
N MET A 31 -4.44 -2.25 12.51
CA MET A 31 -3.18 -1.75 13.06
C MET A 31 -2.00 -2.67 12.76
N ARG A 32 -2.16 -3.99 12.89
CA ARG A 32 -1.12 -4.95 12.51
C ARG A 32 -0.72 -4.84 11.04
N SER A 33 -1.71 -4.75 10.14
CA SER A 33 -1.48 -4.64 8.69
C SER A 33 -0.75 -3.32 8.34
N SER A 34 -1.19 -2.22 8.94
CA SER A 34 -0.61 -0.89 8.76
C SER A 34 0.81 -0.80 9.32
N MET A 35 1.06 -1.32 10.53
CA MET A 35 2.40 -1.36 11.11
C MET A 35 3.36 -2.19 10.25
N ARG A 36 2.89 -3.28 9.66
CA ARG A 36 3.73 -4.09 8.78
C ARG A 36 4.05 -3.41 7.47
N THR A 37 3.06 -2.73 6.89
CA THR A 37 3.28 -1.87 5.72
C THR A 37 4.31 -0.78 6.02
N PHE A 38 4.19 -0.12 7.18
CA PHE A 38 5.11 0.93 7.61
C PHE A 38 6.54 0.43 7.77
N GLY A 39 6.74 -0.70 8.47
CA GLY A 39 8.08 -1.28 8.63
C GLY A 39 8.74 -1.67 7.31
N ILE A 40 7.97 -2.08 6.29
CA ILE A 40 8.51 -2.35 4.96
C ILE A 40 8.98 -1.07 4.26
N LEU A 41 8.20 0.02 4.39
CA LEU A 41 8.63 1.33 3.88
C LEU A 41 9.88 1.83 4.58
N GLU A 42 10.00 1.63 5.91
CA GLU A 42 11.22 1.97 6.65
C GLU A 42 12.42 1.18 6.11
N THR A 43 12.31 -0.14 5.94
CA THR A 43 13.39 -0.95 5.37
C THR A 43 13.75 -0.50 3.95
N LEU A 44 12.75 -0.22 3.10
CA LEU A 44 13.01 0.30 1.75
C LEU A 44 13.71 1.67 1.78
N LEU A 45 13.38 2.55 2.73
CA LEU A 45 14.02 3.87 2.91
C LEU A 45 15.42 3.79 3.54
N GLU A 46 15.70 2.72 4.31
CA GLU A 46 17.05 2.45 4.78
C GLU A 46 17.97 2.02 3.63
N GLU A 47 17.43 1.27 2.67
CA GLU A 47 18.16 0.83 1.48
C GLU A 47 18.24 1.91 0.39
N LYS A 48 17.23 2.77 0.29
CA LYS A 48 17.10 3.83 -0.70
C LYS A 48 16.83 5.18 -0.05
N ASN A 49 17.55 6.23 -0.46
CA ASN A 49 17.29 7.59 0.04
C ASN A 49 15.88 8.13 -0.31
N GLU A 50 15.21 7.54 -1.29
CA GLU A 50 13.86 7.91 -1.71
C GLU A 50 13.06 6.68 -2.16
N ILE A 51 11.73 6.78 -2.03
CA ILE A 51 10.78 5.82 -2.59
C ILE A 51 9.73 6.60 -3.39
N ASN A 52 9.50 6.16 -4.62
CA ASN A 52 8.50 6.68 -5.53
C ASN A 52 7.23 5.85 -5.43
N ILE A 53 6.17 6.49 -4.92
CA ILE A 53 4.80 5.96 -4.96
C ILE A 53 3.98 6.88 -5.85
N ALA A 54 3.47 6.35 -6.96
CA ALA A 54 2.69 7.12 -7.93
C ALA A 54 1.29 6.54 -8.11
N VAL A 55 0.33 7.40 -8.44
CA VAL A 55 -1.01 6.98 -8.86
C VAL A 55 -1.14 7.26 -10.36
N MET A 56 -1.37 6.22 -11.17
CA MET A 56 -1.63 6.33 -12.59
C MET A 56 -3.04 5.82 -12.90
N GLY A 57 -3.97 6.72 -13.20
CA GLY A 57 -5.36 6.35 -13.40
C GLY A 57 -5.99 5.81 -12.11
N ASP A 58 -6.27 4.51 -12.05
CA ASP A 58 -6.74 3.81 -10.85
C ASP A 58 -5.72 2.78 -10.34
N GLU A 59 -4.48 2.87 -10.81
CA GLU A 59 -3.36 2.03 -10.40
C GLU A 59 -2.45 2.77 -9.44
N LEU A 60 -1.96 2.03 -8.43
CA LEU A 60 -0.89 2.49 -7.56
C LEU A 60 0.40 1.84 -8.06
N ILE A 61 1.48 2.62 -8.17
CA ILE A 61 2.77 2.19 -8.67
C ILE A 61 3.80 2.44 -7.57
N LEU A 62 4.58 1.42 -7.23
CA LEU A 62 5.71 1.53 -6.30
C LEU A 62 7.00 1.24 -7.08
N GLU A 63 7.95 2.18 -7.11
CA GLU A 63 9.25 1.98 -7.80
C GLU A 63 9.10 1.51 -9.27
N GLY A 64 8.10 2.03 -9.98
CA GLY A 64 7.79 1.62 -11.35
C GLY A 64 7.05 0.28 -11.48
N MET A 65 6.81 -0.44 -10.38
CA MET A 65 6.02 -1.67 -10.34
C MET A 65 4.55 -1.34 -10.11
N ALA A 66 3.70 -1.66 -11.09
CA ALA A 66 2.27 -1.51 -10.96
C ALA A 66 1.72 -2.52 -9.95
N LEU A 67 0.97 -2.03 -8.97
CA LEU A 67 0.28 -2.82 -7.96
C LEU A 67 -1.06 -3.31 -8.53
N HIS A 68 -1.04 -3.94 -9.71
CA HIS A 68 -2.23 -4.12 -10.56
C HIS A 68 -3.14 -5.28 -10.13
N GLU A 69 -2.71 -6.20 -9.25
CA GLU A 69 -3.38 -7.52 -9.19
C GLU A 69 -4.07 -7.91 -7.88
N ILE A 70 -4.01 -7.13 -6.78
CA ILE A 70 -4.22 -7.76 -5.46
C ILE A 70 -5.60 -7.51 -4.80
N SER A 71 -6.35 -6.42 -5.08
CA SER A 71 -7.75 -6.32 -4.60
C SER A 71 -8.60 -5.15 -5.16
N ALA A 72 -9.92 -5.35 -5.23
CA ALA A 72 -10.90 -4.28 -5.48
C ALA A 72 -10.88 -3.17 -4.42
N THR A 73 -10.43 -3.47 -3.20
CA THR A 73 -10.28 -2.49 -2.12
C THR A 73 -9.10 -1.55 -2.35
N LEU A 74 -8.03 -2.03 -2.99
CA LEU A 74 -6.91 -1.19 -3.42
C LEU A 74 -7.35 -0.24 -4.54
N TYR A 75 -8.11 -0.73 -5.52
CA TYR A 75 -8.72 0.12 -6.55
C TYR A 75 -9.59 1.24 -5.94
N GLY A 76 -10.46 0.91 -5.00
CA GLY A 76 -11.29 1.90 -4.31
C GLY A 76 -10.47 2.92 -3.52
N PHE A 77 -9.37 2.48 -2.91
CA PHE A 77 -8.43 3.36 -2.23
C PHE A 77 -7.74 4.32 -3.22
N THR A 78 -7.17 3.79 -4.31
CA THR A 78 -6.47 4.59 -5.33
C THR A 78 -7.39 5.61 -5.99
N ARG A 79 -8.61 5.21 -6.35
CA ARG A 79 -9.63 6.13 -6.86
C ARG A 79 -9.94 7.24 -5.85
N GLY A 80 -9.96 6.91 -4.56
CA GLY A 80 -10.15 7.87 -3.47
C GLY A 80 -9.01 8.88 -3.34
N LEU A 81 -7.76 8.48 -3.60
CA LEU A 81 -6.62 9.41 -3.67
C LEU A 81 -6.76 10.37 -4.84
N ARG A 82 -7.03 9.83 -6.04
CA ARG A 82 -7.23 10.64 -7.25
C ARG A 82 -8.34 11.67 -7.08
N GLN A 83 -9.46 11.29 -6.49
CA GLN A 83 -10.58 12.21 -6.22
C GLN A 83 -10.23 13.34 -5.25
N ARG A 84 -9.16 13.19 -4.47
CA ARG A 84 -8.65 14.19 -3.52
C ARG A 84 -7.49 15.00 -4.09
N GLU A 85 -7.11 14.77 -5.34
CA GLU A 85 -5.97 15.41 -6.00
C GLU A 85 -4.65 15.21 -5.23
N ILE A 86 -4.50 14.03 -4.61
CA ILE A 86 -3.28 13.54 -3.95
C ILE A 86 -2.55 12.59 -4.89
#